data_AF-A0A2G5MZQ7-F1
#
_entry.id   AF-A0A2G5MZQ7-F1
#
_cell.length_a   1.000
_cell.length_b   1.000
_cell.length_c   1.000
_cell.angle_alpha   90.00
_cell.angle_beta   90.00
_cell.angle_gamma   90.00
#
_symmetry.space_group_name_H-M   'P 1'
#
loop_
_entity.id
_entity.type
_entity.pdbx_description
1 polymer ?
#
loop_
_entity_poly.entity_id
_entity_poly.type
_entity_poly.pdbx_seq_one_letter_code
_entity_poly.pdbx_strand_id
1 'polypeptide(L)'
;MARKQFAHHEAVSAVVPGEGGYSAAVAVKALDGMGAPQFHKILDGQTFKTASDADDAATLQLAGLVDVDAEGQLIWAPAAD
;
A
#
# COMPACT_ATOMS: atom_id res chain seq x y z
N MET A 1 -6.83 -5.17 -7.31
CA MET A 1 -6.70 -5.47 -5.87
C MET A 1 -5.77 -6.65 -5.65
N ALA A 2 -4.50 -6.36 -5.39
CA ALA A 2 -3.46 -7.33 -5.02
C ALA A 2 -3.28 -7.38 -3.50
N ARG A 3 -2.82 -8.51 -2.96
CA ARG A 3 -2.53 -8.68 -1.53
C ARG A 3 -1.24 -9.46 -1.32
N LYS A 4 -0.54 -9.17 -0.23
CA LYS A 4 0.68 -9.84 0.21
C LYS A 4 0.60 -10.06 1.72
N GLN A 5 0.69 -11.32 2.13
CA GLN A 5 0.66 -11.71 3.53
C GLN A 5 2.08 -11.83 4.07
N PHE A 6 2.32 -11.22 5.22
CA PHE A 6 3.56 -11.28 6.00
C PHE A 6 3.31 -12.06 7.30
N ALA A 7 4.34 -12.18 8.14
CA ALA A 7 4.27 -13.01 9.35
C ALA A 7 3.18 -12.54 10.34
N HIS A 8 3.03 -11.23 10.52
CA HIS A 8 2.08 -10.62 11.46
C HIS A 8 1.10 -9.64 10.81
N HIS A 9 1.31 -9.31 9.53
CA HIS A 9 0.57 -8.28 8.82
C HIS A 9 0.11 -8.78 7.44
N GLU A 10 -0.98 -8.21 6.95
CA GLU A 10 -1.42 -8.33 5.56
C GLU A 10 -1.35 -6.94 4.92
N ALA A 11 -0.64 -6.82 3.80
CA ALA A 11 -0.62 -5.63 2.98
C ALA A 11 -1.50 -5.84 1.74
N VAL A 12 -2.36 -4.88 1.43
CA VAL A 12 -3.32 -4.95 0.33
C VAL A 12 -3.24 -3.67 -0.49
N SER A 13 -3.29 -3.77 -1.82
CA SER A 13 -3.38 -2.58 -2.69
C SER A 13 -4.67 -1.84 -2.37
N ALA A 14 -4.56 -0.53 -2.22
CA ALA A 14 -5.65 0.34 -1.83
C ALA A 14 -5.59 1.64 -2.61
N VAL A 15 -6.70 2.37 -2.56
CA VAL A 15 -6.83 3.69 -3.18
C VAL A 15 -7.40 4.65 -2.16
N VAL A 16 -6.80 5.83 -2.08
CA VAL A 16 -7.27 6.91 -1.22
C VAL A 16 -7.85 8.01 -2.11
N PRO A 17 -9.16 8.27 -2.06
CA PRO A 17 -9.72 9.43 -2.75
C PRO A 17 -9.23 10.71 -2.09
N GLY A 18 -8.85 11.69 -2.90
CA GLY A 18 -8.35 12.98 -2.46
C GLY A 18 -8.82 14.12 -3.35
N GLU A 19 -8.41 15.34 -3.01
CA GLU A 19 -8.75 16.51 -3.79
C GLU A 19 -8.04 16.46 -5.15
N GLY A 20 -8.82 16.35 -6.23
CA GLY A 20 -8.28 16.26 -7.59
C GLY A 20 -8.05 14.84 -8.13
N GLY A 21 -8.40 13.78 -7.39
CA GLY A 21 -8.38 12.41 -7.91
C GLY A 21 -8.15 11.33 -6.85
N TYR A 22 -7.41 10.30 -7.24
CA TYR A 22 -7.11 9.14 -6.42
C TYR A 22 -5.59 9.02 -6.20
N SER A 23 -5.19 8.66 -4.99
CA SER A 23 -3.79 8.33 -4.68
C SER A 23 -3.66 6.82 -4.52
N ALA A 24 -2.57 6.27 -5.04
CA ALA A 24 -2.17 4.90 -4.78
C ALA A 24 -1.82 4.74 -3.30
N ALA A 25 -2.29 3.67 -2.68
CA ALA A 25 -2.01 3.39 -1.28
C ALA A 25 -1.83 1.89 -1.06
N VAL A 26 -1.22 1.54 0.06
CA VAL A 26 -1.20 0.18 0.58
C VAL A 26 -1.85 0.19 1.95
N ALA A 27 -2.88 -0.63 2.12
CA ALA A 27 -3.53 -0.86 3.39
C ALA A 27 -2.81 -2.01 4.11
N VAL A 28 -2.30 -1.74 5.30
CA VAL A 28 -1.66 -2.72 6.18
C VAL A 28 -2.61 -3.05 7.31
N LYS A 29 -2.86 -4.34 7.52
CA LYS A 29 -3.73 -4.84 8.59
C LYS A 29 -2.97 -5.88 9.41
N ALA A 30 -3.02 -5.77 10.73
CA ALA A 30 -2.52 -6.83 11.60
C ALA A 30 -3.38 -8.10 11.49
N LEU A 31 -2.73 -9.25 11.40
CA LEU A 31 -3.39 -10.56 11.27
C LEU A 31 -4.07 -11.01 12.56
N ASP A 32 -3.64 -10.47 13.71
CA ASP A 32 -4.27 -10.69 15.01
C ASP A 32 -5.69 -10.10 15.11
N GLY A 33 -6.11 -9.32 14.11
CA GLY A 33 -7.44 -8.72 14.02
C GLY A 33 -7.66 -7.57 15.01
N MET A 34 -6.63 -7.12 15.73
CA MET A 34 -6.73 -6.12 16.78
C MET A 34 -6.26 -4.75 16.28
N GLY A 35 -7.05 -4.13 15.39
CA GLY A 35 -6.75 -2.76 14.95
C GLY A 35 -7.44 -2.38 13.64
N ALA A 36 -7.57 -1.07 13.43
CA ALA A 36 -7.96 -0.53 12.13
C ALA A 36 -6.79 -0.68 11.14
N PRO A 37 -7.05 -0.99 9.85
CA PRO A 37 -6.00 -1.01 8.85
C PRO A 37 -5.35 0.38 8.71
N GLN A 38 -4.02 0.40 8.67
CA GLN A 38 -3.23 1.60 8.41
C GLN A 38 -3.08 1.79 6.90
N PHE A 39 -3.38 2.98 6.40
CA PHE A 39 -3.25 3.29 4.98
C PHE A 39 -1.99 4.12 4.75
N HIS A 40 -1.07 3.57 3.97
CA HIS A 40 0.15 4.24 3.56
C HIS A 40 -0.01 4.70 2.13
N LYS A 41 -0.06 6.02 1.92
CA LYS A 41 0.03 6.57 0.57
C LYS A 41 1.41 6.26 0.01
N ILE A 42 1.43 5.77 -1.22
CA ILE A 42 2.63 5.47 -1.98
C ILE A 42 2.63 6.34 -3.22
N LEU A 43 3.81 6.59 -3.79
CA LEU A 43 3.98 7.55 -4.89
C LEU A 43 3.47 8.95 -4.47
N ASP A 44 3.93 9.44 -3.32
CA ASP A 44 3.54 10.76 -2.83
C ASP A 44 3.82 11.85 -3.88
N GLY A 45 2.82 12.68 -4.15
CA GLY A 45 2.84 13.65 -5.25
C GLY A 45 2.26 13.17 -6.58
N GLN A 46 1.94 11.89 -6.73
CA GLN A 46 1.23 11.38 -7.92
C GLN A 46 -0.27 11.22 -7.63
N THR A 47 -1.09 11.82 -8.50
CA THR A 47 -2.55 11.71 -8.43
C THR A 47 -3.09 11.12 -9.73
N PHE A 48 -3.99 10.16 -9.60
CA PHE A 48 -4.60 9.45 -10.70
C PHE A 48 -6.03 9.94 -10.93
N LYS A 49 -6.48 9.93 -12.17
CA LYS A 49 -7.84 10.37 -12.52
C LYS A 49 -8.90 9.34 -12.12
N THR A 50 -8.55 8.06 -12.12
CA THR A 50 -9.46 6.97 -11.80
C THR A 50 -8.93 6.12 -10.65
N ALA A 51 -9.85 5.47 -9.94
CA ALA A 51 -9.51 4.51 -8.90
C ALA A 51 -8.77 3.29 -9.47
N SER A 52 -9.09 2.86 -10.70
CA SER A 52 -8.39 1.75 -11.35
C SER A 52 -6.91 2.07 -11.57
N ASP A 53 -6.59 3.24 -12.14
CA ASP A 53 -5.19 3.63 -12.38
C ASP A 53 -4.39 3.67 -11.07
N ALA A 54 -5.00 4.17 -9.99
CA ALA A 54 -4.38 4.20 -8.66
C ALA A 54 -4.18 2.78 -8.08
N ASP A 55 -5.15 1.87 -8.27
CA ASP A 55 -5.03 0.48 -7.80
C ASP A 55 -4.00 -0.31 -8.61
N ASP A 56 -3.90 -0.08 -9.91
CA ASP A 56 -2.86 -0.68 -10.76
C ASP A 56 -1.47 -0.20 -10.34
N ALA A 57 -1.30 1.11 -10.12
CA ALA A 57 -0.05 1.66 -9.59
C ALA A 57 0.27 1.10 -8.19
N ALA A 58 -0.73 1.01 -7.31
CA ALA A 58 -0.56 0.41 -5.99
C ALA A 58 -0.19 -1.06 -6.06
N THR A 59 -0.76 -1.81 -7.01
CA THR A 59 -0.46 -3.22 -7.25
C THR A 59 0.99 -3.40 -7.70
N LEU A 60 1.48 -2.54 -8.60
CA LEU A 60 2.88 -2.56 -9.05
C LEU A 60 3.85 -2.26 -7.90
N GLN A 61 3.56 -1.24 -7.09
CA GLN A 61 4.39 -0.94 -5.92
C GLN A 61 4.35 -2.10 -4.92
N LEU A 62 3.17 -2.63 -4.58
CA LEU A 62 3.01 -3.74 -3.64
C LEU A 62 3.81 -4.99 -4.07
N ALA A 63 3.98 -5.24 -5.36
CA ALA A 63 4.83 -6.33 -5.86
C ALA A 63 6.31 -6.17 -5.44
N GLY A 64 6.80 -4.93 -5.33
CA GLY A 64 8.14 -4.57 -4.85
C GLY A 64 8.26 -4.41 -3.33
N LEU A 65 7.16 -4.51 -2.58
CA LEU A 65 7.18 -4.48 -1.11
C LEU A 65 7.93 -5.70 -0.59
N VAL A 66 8.98 -5.50 0.20
CA VAL A 66 9.80 -6.59 0.72
C VAL A 66 9.19 -7.17 1.99
N ASP A 67 8.83 -6.29 2.93
CA ASP A 67 8.23 -6.68 4.21
C ASP A 67 7.38 -5.55 4.82
N VAL A 68 6.70 -5.86 5.92
CA VAL A 68 6.03 -4.88 6.78
C VAL A 68 6.54 -5.05 8.21
N ASP A 69 6.98 -3.97 8.83
CA ASP A 69 7.52 -4.02 10.19
C ASP A 69 6.44 -4.25 11.26
N ALA A 70 6.86 -4.33 12.52
CA ALA A 70 5.96 -4.55 13.66
C ALA A 70 4.96 -3.40 13.89
N GLU A 71 5.27 -2.18 13.44
CA GLU A 71 4.41 -1.00 13.57
C GLU A 71 3.45 -0.84 12.38
N GLY A 72 3.61 -1.67 11.34
CA GLY A 72 2.85 -1.61 10.11
C GLY A 72 3.51 -0.78 9.00
N GLN A 73 4.75 -0.36 9.15
CA GLN A 73 5.46 0.40 8.13
C GLN A 73 5.93 -0.49 6.98
N LEU A 74 5.89 0.07 5.77
CA LEU A 74 6.26 -0.62 4.54
C LEU A 74 7.79 -0.63 4.37
N ILE A 75 8.36 -1.81 4.27
CA ILE A 75 9.80 -2.00 3.97
C ILE A 75 9.94 -2.31 2.48
N TRP A 76 10.54 -1.37 1.76
CA TRP A 76 10.81 -1.50 0.34
C TRP A 76 12.20 -2.07 0.07
N ALA A 77 12.37 -2.71 -1.08
CA ALA A 77 13.71 -3.05 -1.55
C ALA A 77 14.54 -1.76 -1.72
N PRO A 78 15.82 -1.76 -1.34
CA PRO A 78 16.69 -0.64 -1.68
C PRO A 78 16.68 -0.51 -3.21
N ALA A 79 16.48 0.72 -3.71
CA ALA A 79 16.69 0.99 -5.12
C ALA A 79 18.13 0.59 -5.44
N ALA A 80 18.31 -0.41 -6.30
CA ALA A 80 19.63 -0.74 -6.81
C ALA A 80 20.10 0.48 -7.62
N ASP A 81 21.11 1.17 -7.08
CA ASP A 81 21.81 2.28 -7.74
C ASP A 81 22.53 1.81 -9.01
#